data_AF-A0A396ZR94-F1
#
_entry.id   AF-A0A396ZR94-F1
#
_cell.length_a   1.000
_cell.length_b   1.000
_cell.length_c   1.000
_cell.angle_alpha   90.00
_cell.angle_beta   90.00
_cell.angle_gamma   90.00
#
_symmetry.space_group_name_H-M   'P 1'
#
loop_
_entity.id
_entity.type
_entity.pdbx_description
1 polymer ?
#
loop_
_entity_poly.entity_id
_entity_poly.type
_entity_poly.pdbx_seq_one_letter_code
_entity_poly.pdbx_strand_id
1 'polypeptide(L)'
;TQLVEPSLSALAKHCQEHAIPLLVLHSFGLFGYLRLQIPDHTIIDSKPDTPFHDLRLASPNFGEKDAFKQCIRSKCHGSFGQQVNFQEAFDNAFKAYSLPKDAIPDEVTSVLQYASSLAVTPTTPSFWVLARAVAEFVISHDSLPLSGHVPDMTAFTHTYIALQQIYVRQAAADCDEVLATVEMLLTTAGGDPKR
;
A
#
# COMPACT_ATOMS: atom_id res chain seq x y z
N THR A 1 0.61 -33.67 -25.06
CA THR A 1 1.64 -34.43 -24.32
C THR A 1 1.79 -33.81 -22.96
N GLN A 2 1.16 -34.39 -21.94
CA GLN A 2 1.31 -33.94 -20.55
C GLN A 2 2.55 -34.62 -19.96
N LEU A 3 3.32 -33.90 -19.15
CA LEU A 3 4.46 -34.50 -18.45
C LEU A 3 3.94 -35.46 -17.37
N VAL A 4 4.51 -36.65 -17.28
CA VAL A 4 4.15 -37.61 -16.23
C VAL A 4 4.60 -37.10 -14.86
N GLU A 5 3.85 -37.43 -13.81
CA GLU A 5 4.04 -36.92 -12.45
C GLU A 5 5.49 -37.06 -11.91
N PRO A 6 6.19 -38.19 -12.11
CA PRO A 6 7.56 -38.33 -11.61
C PRO A 6 8.54 -37.35 -12.28
N SER A 7 8.41 -37.16 -13.60
CA SER A 7 9.23 -36.21 -14.34
C SER A 7 8.89 -34.77 -13.97
N LEU A 8 7.61 -34.48 -13.71
CA LEU A 8 7.16 -33.16 -13.32
C LEU A 8 7.68 -32.79 -11.93
N SER A 9 7.67 -33.75 -11.00
CA SER A 9 8.22 -33.60 -9.65
C SER A 9 9.73 -33.35 -9.69
N ALA A 10 10.47 -34.11 -10.52
CA ALA A 10 11.90 -33.89 -10.73
C ALA A 10 12.21 -32.49 -11.32
N LEU A 11 11.43 -32.06 -12.31
CA LEU A 11 11.55 -30.71 -12.89
C LEU A 11 11.23 -29.62 -11.87
N ALA A 12 10.13 -29.78 -11.12
CA ALA A 12 9.71 -28.85 -10.08
C ALA A 12 10.80 -28.67 -9.02
N LYS A 13 11.42 -29.77 -8.57
CA LYS A 13 12.53 -29.72 -7.62
C LYS A 13 13.74 -28.96 -8.19
N HIS A 14 14.13 -29.27 -9.43
CA HIS A 14 15.25 -28.59 -10.08
C HIS A 14 14.99 -27.09 -10.26
N CYS A 15 13.78 -26.71 -10.69
CA CYS A 15 13.40 -25.30 -10.81
C CYS A 15 13.44 -24.58 -9.45
N GLN A 16 13.01 -25.24 -8.37
CA GLN A 16 13.05 -24.67 -7.02
C GLN A 16 14.49 -24.41 -6.56
N GLU A 17 15.39 -25.38 -6.72
CA GLU A 17 16.79 -25.28 -6.31
C GLU A 17 17.54 -24.15 -7.04
N HIS A 18 17.16 -23.86 -8.29
CA HIS A 18 17.76 -22.81 -9.11
C HIS A 18 16.98 -21.49 -9.11
N ALA A 19 15.98 -21.35 -8.24
CA ALA A 19 15.10 -20.18 -8.17
C ALA A 19 14.43 -19.80 -9.52
N ILE A 20 14.07 -20.81 -10.32
CA ILE A 20 13.42 -20.65 -11.62
C ILE A 20 11.90 -20.77 -11.45
N PRO A 21 11.10 -19.77 -11.87
CA PRO A 21 9.65 -19.88 -11.93
C PRO A 21 9.19 -21.03 -12.83
N LEU A 22 8.24 -21.84 -12.36
CA LEU A 22 7.63 -22.93 -13.10
C LEU A 22 6.10 -22.76 -13.13
N LEU A 23 5.53 -22.75 -14.33
CA LEU A 23 4.09 -22.77 -14.56
C LEU A 23 3.68 -24.08 -15.21
N VAL A 24 2.85 -24.85 -14.52
CA VAL A 24 2.33 -26.14 -15.00
C VAL A 24 0.90 -25.95 -15.46
N LEU A 25 0.61 -26.36 -16.69
CA LEU A 25 -0.71 -26.27 -17.32
C LEU A 25 -1.13 -27.64 -17.85
N HIS A 26 -2.21 -28.20 -17.33
CA HIS A 26 -2.83 -29.40 -17.86
C HIS A 26 -4.27 -29.11 -18.32
N SER A 27 -4.67 -29.70 -19.43
CA SER A 27 -6.06 -29.68 -19.91
C SER A 27 -6.57 -31.11 -19.98
N PHE A 28 -7.67 -31.37 -19.28
CA PHE A 28 -8.38 -32.65 -19.20
C PHE A 28 -9.80 -32.46 -19.74
N GLY A 29 -9.93 -32.41 -21.07
CA GLY A 29 -11.21 -32.17 -21.73
C GLY A 29 -11.77 -30.78 -21.39
N LEU A 30 -12.79 -30.73 -20.53
CA LEU A 30 -13.43 -29.50 -20.06
C LEU A 30 -12.78 -28.91 -18.79
N PHE A 31 -11.83 -29.61 -18.18
CA PHE A 31 -11.11 -29.13 -17.00
C PHE A 31 -9.74 -28.57 -17.37
N GLY A 32 -9.42 -27.40 -16.83
CA GLY A 32 -8.06 -26.85 -16.84
C GLY A 32 -7.46 -26.95 -15.44
N TYR A 33 -6.18 -27.31 -15.37
CA TYR A 33 -5.37 -27.28 -14.15
C TYR A 33 -4.18 -26.36 -14.38
N LEU A 34 -4.01 -25.41 -13.45
CA LEU A 34 -2.88 -24.48 -13.43
C LEU A 34 -2.22 -24.57 -12.06
N ARG A 35 -0.90 -24.74 -12.04
CA ARG A 35 -0.09 -24.63 -10.83
C ARG A 35 1.10 -23.73 -11.09
N LEU A 36 1.25 -22.71 -10.26
CA LEU A 36 2.40 -21.83 -10.24
C LEU A 36 3.34 -22.25 -9.10
N GLN A 37 4.62 -22.32 -9.39
CA GLN A 37 5.68 -22.51 -8.41
C GLN A 37 6.73 -21.42 -8.64
N ILE A 38 6.85 -20.53 -7.67
CA ILE A 38 7.88 -19.50 -7.61
C ILE A 38 8.50 -19.60 -6.22
N PRO A 39 9.81 -19.28 -6.06
CA PRO A 39 10.40 -18.96 -4.76
C PRO A 39 9.72 -17.72 -4.15
N ASP A 40 10.49 -16.78 -3.59
CA ASP A 40 9.96 -15.52 -3.11
C ASP A 40 9.58 -14.61 -4.27
N HIS A 41 8.32 -14.19 -4.29
CA HIS A 41 7.81 -13.21 -5.24
C HIS A 41 7.33 -11.96 -4.50
N THR A 42 8.21 -10.96 -4.44
CA THR A 42 7.94 -9.70 -3.77
C THR A 42 7.28 -8.71 -4.73
N ILE A 43 6.11 -8.19 -4.38
CA ILE A 43 5.34 -7.24 -5.19
C ILE A 43 5.17 -5.94 -4.41
N ILE A 44 5.47 -4.79 -5.03
CA ILE A 44 5.23 -3.46 -4.47
C ILE A 44 3.89 -2.90 -4.99
N ASP A 45 3.70 -2.91 -6.31
CA ASP A 45 2.48 -2.42 -6.96
C ASP A 45 1.49 -3.57 -7.18
N SER A 46 0.66 -3.84 -6.19
CA SER A 46 -0.38 -4.88 -6.24
C SER A 46 -1.63 -4.48 -7.02
N LYS A 47 -1.77 -3.19 -7.37
CA LYS A 47 -2.93 -2.61 -8.07
C LYS A 47 -4.27 -3.07 -7.48
N PRO A 48 -4.60 -2.67 -6.24
CA PRO A 48 -5.86 -3.05 -5.62
C PRO A 48 -7.06 -2.53 -6.42
N ASP A 49 -8.10 -3.35 -6.55
CA ASP A 49 -9.32 -3.00 -7.29
C ASP A 49 -10.04 -1.78 -6.70
N THR A 50 -10.04 -1.66 -5.37
CA THR A 50 -10.61 -0.51 -4.68
C THR A 50 -9.51 0.46 -4.26
N PRO A 51 -9.52 1.70 -4.77
CA PRO A 51 -8.53 2.70 -4.38
C PRO A 51 -8.71 3.08 -2.91
N PHE A 52 -7.63 3.01 -2.16
CA PHE A 52 -7.59 3.50 -0.78
C PHE A 52 -7.41 5.02 -0.78
N HIS A 53 -8.20 5.72 0.04
CA HIS A 53 -8.08 7.17 0.20
C HIS A 53 -7.41 7.48 1.53
N ASP A 54 -6.11 7.78 1.48
CA ASP A 54 -5.34 8.15 2.67
C ASP A 54 -5.48 9.64 2.97
N LEU A 55 -6.64 10.03 3.53
CA LEU A 55 -6.95 11.43 3.84
C LEU A 55 -6.50 11.86 5.25
N ARG A 56 -6.11 10.92 6.13
CA ARG A 56 -5.66 11.20 7.51
C ARG A 56 -6.57 12.16 8.32
N LEU A 57 -7.88 12.11 8.10
CA LEU A 57 -8.81 13.10 8.68
C LEU A 57 -9.29 12.74 10.08
N ALA A 58 -9.84 11.54 10.28
CA ALA A 58 -10.44 11.18 11.55
C ALA A 58 -10.50 9.67 11.80
N SER A 59 -10.53 9.28 13.08
CA SER A 59 -10.78 7.91 13.56
C SER A 59 -12.02 7.87 14.47
N PRO A 60 -13.22 8.26 14.00
CA PRO A 60 -14.42 8.37 14.82
C PRO A 60 -15.02 7.00 15.17
N ASN A 61 -15.68 6.92 16.34
CA ASN A 61 -16.52 5.78 16.71
C ASN A 61 -17.86 5.79 15.94
N PHE A 62 -18.69 4.74 16.11
CA PHE A 62 -19.94 4.59 15.34
C PHE A 62 -20.92 5.76 15.53
N GLY A 63 -21.09 6.27 16.75
CA GLY A 63 -21.99 7.40 17.02
C GLY A 63 -21.46 8.72 16.43
N GLU A 64 -20.15 8.91 16.47
CA GLU A 64 -19.49 10.09 15.90
C GLU A 64 -19.59 10.16 14.37
N LYS A 65 -19.69 9.02 13.67
CA LYS A 65 -19.86 8.99 12.21
C LYS A 65 -21.15 9.67 11.77
N ASP A 66 -22.26 9.39 12.45
CA ASP A 66 -23.54 10.03 12.13
C ASP A 66 -23.54 11.51 12.54
N ALA A 67 -22.99 11.82 13.73
CA ALA A 67 -22.83 13.20 14.17
C ALA A 67 -21.97 14.03 13.20
N PHE A 68 -20.92 13.45 12.63
CA PHE A 68 -20.08 14.07 11.60
C PHE A 68 -20.88 14.38 10.33
N LYS A 69 -21.65 13.41 9.82
CA LYS A 69 -22.54 13.63 8.66
C LYS A 69 -23.57 14.73 8.93
N GLN A 70 -24.19 14.73 10.11
CA GLN A 70 -25.13 15.78 10.50
C GLN A 70 -24.45 17.15 10.61
N CYS A 71 -23.20 17.20 11.08
CA CYS A 71 -22.40 18.43 11.15
C CYS A 71 -22.10 19.01 9.76
N ILE A 72 -21.78 18.17 8.77
CA ILE A 72 -21.62 18.63 7.37
C ILE A 72 -22.94 19.24 6.88
N ARG A 73 -24.05 18.54 7.11
CA ARG A 73 -25.38 19.00 6.68
C ARG A 73 -25.78 20.33 7.33
N SER A 74 -25.52 20.51 8.63
CA SER A 74 -25.89 21.73 9.36
C SER A 74 -25.08 22.96 8.96
N LYS A 75 -23.88 22.76 8.40
CA LYS A 75 -23.01 23.83 7.89
C LYS A 75 -23.35 24.26 6.45
N CYS A 76 -24.22 23.53 5.75
CA CYS A 76 -24.72 23.95 4.46
C CYS A 76 -25.61 25.18 4.62
N HIS A 77 -25.32 26.25 3.88
CA HIS A 77 -26.20 27.43 3.83
C HIS A 77 -27.32 27.19 2.80
N GLY A 78 -28.57 27.51 3.16
CA GLY A 78 -29.72 27.31 2.28
C GLY A 78 -30.20 25.87 2.22
N SER A 79 -30.91 25.51 1.14
CA SER A 79 -31.48 24.17 1.01
C SER A 79 -30.40 23.13 0.68
N PHE A 80 -30.45 21.98 1.36
CA PHE A 80 -29.54 20.86 1.07
C PHE A 80 -29.67 20.44 -0.41
N GLY A 81 -28.54 20.31 -1.09
CA GLY A 81 -28.46 20.06 -2.53
C GLY A 81 -28.20 21.30 -3.40
N GLN A 82 -28.30 22.52 -2.86
CA GLN A 82 -27.90 23.74 -3.62
C GLN A 82 -26.38 23.91 -3.67
N GLN A 83 -25.68 23.47 -2.63
CA GLN A 83 -24.23 23.50 -2.55
C GLN A 83 -23.67 22.12 -2.87
N VAL A 84 -23.24 21.93 -4.12
CA VAL A 84 -22.78 20.64 -4.65
C VAL A 84 -21.60 20.08 -3.85
N ASN A 85 -20.69 20.93 -3.40
CA ASN A 85 -19.57 20.53 -2.55
C ASN A 85 -20.00 19.98 -1.18
N PHE A 86 -21.03 20.54 -0.53
CA PHE A 86 -21.57 20.03 0.74
C PHE A 86 -22.34 18.73 0.53
N GLN A 87 -23.08 18.60 -0.57
CA GLN A 87 -23.73 17.35 -0.94
C GLN A 87 -22.69 16.24 -1.14
N GLU A 88 -21.66 16.52 -1.94
CA GLU A 88 -20.56 15.59 -2.18
C GLU A 88 -19.83 15.21 -0.89
N ALA A 89 -19.55 16.17 -0.01
CA ALA A 89 -18.92 15.92 1.28
C ALA A 89 -19.79 15.02 2.19
N PHE A 90 -21.12 15.19 2.16
CA PHE A 90 -22.04 14.35 2.92
C PHE A 90 -22.06 12.91 2.38
N ASP A 91 -22.15 12.75 1.07
CA ASP A 91 -22.21 11.44 0.40
C ASP A 91 -20.88 10.68 0.54
N ASN A 92 -19.76 11.41 0.50
CA ASN A 92 -18.41 10.87 0.64
C ASN A 92 -17.83 10.97 2.05
N ALA A 93 -18.63 11.32 3.06
CA ALA A 93 -18.15 11.50 4.43
C ALA A 93 -17.40 10.27 4.97
N PHE A 94 -17.77 9.08 4.50
CA PHE A 94 -17.12 7.83 4.88
C PHE A 94 -15.63 7.78 4.53
N LYS A 95 -15.21 8.43 3.43
CA LYS A 95 -13.80 8.48 3.01
C LYS A 95 -12.90 9.13 4.08
N ALA A 96 -13.45 10.01 4.92
CA ALA A 96 -12.71 10.67 5.99
C ALA A 96 -12.32 9.74 7.15
N TYR A 97 -13.00 8.60 7.28
CA TYR A 97 -12.82 7.64 8.37
C TYR A 97 -12.76 6.18 7.92
N SER A 98 -12.65 5.94 6.61
CA SER A 98 -12.48 4.60 6.04
C SER A 98 -11.12 4.00 6.41
N LEU A 99 -10.09 4.84 6.52
CA LEU A 99 -8.79 4.47 7.02
C LEU A 99 -8.57 5.21 8.34
N PRO A 100 -8.50 4.50 9.48
CA PRO A 100 -7.95 5.09 10.69
C PRO A 100 -6.55 5.64 10.40
N LYS A 101 -6.19 6.75 11.06
CA LYS A 101 -4.90 7.43 10.88
C LYS A 101 -3.69 6.49 10.99
N ASP A 102 -3.81 5.47 11.84
CA ASP A 102 -2.76 4.53 12.23
C ASP A 102 -3.04 3.11 11.71
N ALA A 103 -3.99 2.96 10.77
CA ALA A 103 -4.35 1.65 10.24
C ALA A 103 -3.34 1.15 9.23
N ILE A 104 -2.63 0.09 9.62
CA ILE A 104 -1.74 -0.67 8.75
C ILE A 104 -2.44 -2.01 8.48
N PRO A 105 -2.67 -2.39 7.21
CA PRO A 105 -3.26 -3.70 6.89
C PRO A 105 -2.45 -4.85 7.50
N ASP A 106 -3.12 -5.92 7.90
CA ASP A 106 -2.47 -7.08 8.54
C ASP A 106 -1.40 -7.70 7.63
N GLU A 107 -1.66 -7.73 6.31
CA GLU A 107 -0.72 -8.23 5.31
C GLU A 107 0.57 -7.38 5.30
N VAL A 108 0.43 -6.06 5.37
CA VAL A 108 1.57 -5.13 5.41
C VAL A 108 2.31 -5.27 6.74
N THR A 109 1.57 -5.37 7.85
CA THR A 109 2.13 -5.55 9.19
C THR A 109 3.02 -6.79 9.25
N SER A 110 2.57 -7.92 8.68
CA SER A 110 3.37 -9.15 8.64
C SER A 110 4.69 -8.99 7.87
N VAL A 111 4.67 -8.27 6.74
CA VAL A 111 5.85 -7.98 5.93
C VAL A 111 6.82 -7.07 6.68
N LEU A 112 6.31 -6.00 7.32
CA LEU A 112 7.14 -5.05 8.07
C LEU A 112 7.75 -5.68 9.33
N GLN A 113 7.01 -6.56 10.01
CA GLN A 113 7.53 -7.32 11.16
C GLN A 113 8.64 -8.28 10.75
N TYR A 114 8.47 -9.00 9.63
CA TYR A 114 9.55 -9.84 9.12
C TYR A 114 10.75 -9.00 8.69
N ALA A 115 10.51 -7.90 7.96
CA ALA A 115 11.56 -7.00 7.50
C ALA A 115 12.35 -6.40 8.67
N SER A 116 11.70 -5.97 9.76
CA SER A 116 12.37 -5.41 10.94
C SER A 116 13.33 -6.40 11.61
N SER A 117 13.03 -7.70 11.56
CA SER A 117 13.88 -8.76 12.10
C SER A 117 15.08 -9.11 11.21
N LEU A 118 15.09 -8.67 9.95
CA LEU A 118 16.11 -9.04 8.98
C LEU A 118 17.38 -8.20 9.16
N ALA A 119 18.54 -8.88 9.24
CA ALA A 119 19.83 -8.22 9.12
C ALA A 119 20.10 -7.88 7.64
N VAL A 120 20.20 -6.60 7.33
CA VAL A 120 20.48 -6.13 5.96
C VAL A 120 21.93 -6.49 5.60
N THR A 121 22.11 -7.16 4.47
CA THR A 121 23.41 -7.51 3.89
C THR A 121 23.52 -6.95 2.46
N PRO A 122 24.72 -6.88 1.87
CA PRO A 122 24.89 -6.42 0.49
C PRO A 122 24.09 -7.22 -0.55
N THR A 123 23.75 -8.47 -0.24
CA THR A 123 23.01 -9.38 -1.13
C THR A 123 21.50 -9.33 -0.91
N THR A 124 21.02 -8.63 0.12
CA THR A 124 19.59 -8.49 0.39
C THR A 124 18.87 -7.88 -0.82
N PRO A 125 17.72 -8.43 -1.26
CA PRO A 125 16.90 -7.83 -2.32
C PRO A 125 16.41 -6.42 -1.96
N SER A 126 16.34 -5.52 -2.94
CA SER A 126 15.94 -4.12 -2.72
C SER A 126 14.58 -3.98 -2.04
N PHE A 127 13.63 -4.89 -2.33
CA PHE A 127 12.34 -4.95 -1.66
C PHE A 127 12.47 -5.02 -0.13
N TRP A 128 13.32 -5.92 0.37
CA TRP A 128 13.47 -6.12 1.81
C TRP A 128 14.23 -4.97 2.48
N VAL A 129 15.13 -4.29 1.77
CA VAL A 129 15.77 -3.06 2.25
C VAL A 129 14.74 -1.94 2.38
N LEU A 130 13.88 -1.75 1.37
CA LEU A 130 12.78 -0.79 1.41
C LEU A 130 11.77 -1.11 2.51
N ALA A 131 11.34 -2.37 2.63
CA ALA A 131 10.43 -2.81 3.69
C ALA A 131 11.03 -2.58 5.08
N ARG A 132 12.33 -2.79 5.26
CA ARG A 132 13.04 -2.50 6.52
C ARG A 132 13.03 -1.01 6.86
N ALA A 133 13.26 -0.16 5.86
CA ALA A 133 13.23 1.30 6.03
C ALA A 133 11.81 1.82 6.34
N VAL A 134 10.79 1.29 5.65
CA VAL A 134 9.39 1.61 5.97
C VAL A 134 9.02 1.10 7.37
N ALA A 135 9.56 -0.03 7.81
CA ALA A 135 9.35 -0.52 9.18
C ALA A 135 9.96 0.43 10.23
N GLU A 136 11.16 0.99 10.00
CA GLU A 136 11.73 2.05 10.86
C GLU A 136 10.81 3.28 10.90
N PHE A 137 10.32 3.72 9.73
CA PHE A 137 9.42 4.87 9.62
C PHE A 137 8.12 4.66 10.43
N VAL A 138 7.54 3.46 10.35
CA VAL A 138 6.34 3.11 11.11
C VAL A 138 6.62 3.11 12.61
N ILE A 139 7.79 2.65 13.05
CA ILE A 139 8.18 2.67 14.47
C ILE A 139 8.31 4.11 14.98
N SER A 140 8.78 5.06 14.16
CA SER A 140 8.94 6.46 14.54
C SER A 140 7.66 7.30 14.43
N HIS A 141 6.79 7.01 13.46
CA HIS A 141 5.62 7.83 13.12
C HIS A 141 4.25 7.20 13.45
N ASP A 142 4.23 5.94 13.89
CA ASP A 142 3.02 5.15 14.16
C ASP A 142 2.07 5.06 12.95
N SER A 143 2.61 5.22 11.73
CA SER A 143 1.83 5.15 10.50
C SER A 143 2.71 4.96 9.27
N LEU A 144 2.11 4.55 8.15
CA LEU A 144 2.81 4.43 6.86
C LEU A 144 3.12 5.82 6.27
N PRO A 145 4.13 5.94 5.38
CA PRO A 145 4.37 7.14 4.58
C PRO A 145 3.11 7.56 3.81
N LEU A 146 2.84 8.86 3.73
CA LEU A 146 1.67 9.38 3.06
C LEU A 146 1.74 9.12 1.54
N SER A 147 0.63 8.66 0.95
CA SER A 147 0.55 8.41 -0.50
C SER A 147 0.63 9.69 -1.37
N GLY A 148 0.29 10.84 -0.79
CA GLY A 148 0.23 12.13 -1.48
C GLY A 148 -0.98 12.31 -2.42
N HIS A 149 -1.80 11.27 -2.62
CA HIS A 149 -2.93 11.32 -3.54
C HIS A 149 -4.20 11.85 -2.86
N VAL A 150 -4.78 12.89 -3.44
CA VAL A 150 -6.09 13.43 -3.05
C VAL A 150 -7.09 13.15 -4.19
N PRO A 151 -8.25 12.51 -3.92
CA PRO A 151 -9.26 12.29 -4.94
C PRO A 151 -9.86 13.60 -5.44
N ASP A 152 -10.41 13.57 -6.66
CA ASP A 152 -11.15 14.70 -7.22
C ASP A 152 -12.32 15.10 -6.31
N MET A 153 -12.62 16.40 -6.27
CA MET A 153 -13.70 16.97 -5.45
C MET A 153 -14.22 18.29 -6.02
N THR A 154 -15.49 18.60 -5.75
CA THR A 154 -16.08 19.90 -6.08
C THR A 154 -15.49 20.99 -5.20
N ALA A 155 -14.52 21.71 -5.75
CA ALA A 155 -13.88 22.86 -5.11
C ALA A 155 -13.47 23.90 -6.16
N PHE A 156 -13.11 25.10 -5.71
CA PHE A 156 -12.42 26.03 -6.59
C PHE A 156 -11.04 25.48 -6.95
N THR A 157 -10.63 25.67 -8.20
CA THR A 157 -9.35 25.18 -8.72
C THR A 157 -8.16 25.56 -7.83
N HIS A 158 -8.10 26.81 -7.36
CA HIS A 158 -7.01 27.27 -6.51
C HIS A 158 -6.99 26.58 -5.14
N THR A 159 -8.16 26.30 -4.56
CA THR A 159 -8.28 25.59 -3.27
C THR A 159 -7.89 24.13 -3.42
N TYR A 160 -8.34 23.47 -4.49
CA TYR A 160 -8.00 22.08 -4.79
C TYR A 160 -6.48 21.91 -5.00
N ILE A 161 -5.86 22.77 -5.81
CA ILE A 161 -4.40 22.72 -6.05
C ILE A 161 -3.64 22.97 -4.74
N ALA A 162 -4.06 23.96 -3.94
CA ALA A 162 -3.42 24.24 -2.66
C ALA A 162 -3.49 23.04 -1.70
N LEU A 163 -4.66 22.37 -1.62
CA LEU A 163 -4.84 21.16 -0.82
C LEU A 163 -3.96 20.02 -1.33
N GLN A 164 -3.98 19.75 -2.64
CA GLN A 164 -3.16 18.71 -3.26
C GLN A 164 -1.66 18.93 -2.97
N GLN A 165 -1.19 20.18 -3.05
CA GLN A 165 0.20 20.51 -2.76
C GLN A 165 0.60 20.21 -1.31
N ILE A 166 -0.31 20.31 -0.34
CA ILE A 166 -0.02 19.95 1.06
C ILE A 166 0.29 18.45 1.15
N TYR A 167 -0.55 17.61 0.55
CA TYR A 167 -0.37 16.15 0.54
C TYR A 167 0.88 15.73 -0.23
N VAL A 168 1.10 16.32 -1.40
CA VAL A 168 2.29 16.03 -2.23
C VAL A 168 3.57 16.42 -1.50
N ARG A 169 3.60 17.56 -0.81
CA ARG A 169 4.78 17.98 -0.03
C ARG A 169 5.05 17.05 1.15
N GLN A 170 4.00 16.66 1.88
CA GLN A 170 4.18 15.73 3.00
C GLN A 170 4.66 14.36 2.50
N ALA A 171 4.06 13.84 1.43
CA ALA A 171 4.49 12.58 0.82
C ALA A 171 5.94 12.62 0.32
N ALA A 172 6.39 13.76 -0.23
CA ALA A 172 7.78 13.95 -0.62
C ALA A 172 8.71 13.93 0.60
N ALA A 173 8.33 14.60 1.69
CA ALA A 173 9.12 14.60 2.93
C ALA A 173 9.21 13.20 3.57
N ASP A 174 8.10 12.46 3.63
CA ASP A 174 8.08 11.08 4.14
C ASP A 174 8.95 10.16 3.24
N CYS A 175 8.90 10.36 1.92
CA CYS A 175 9.72 9.62 0.97
C CYS A 175 11.21 9.89 1.18
N ASP A 176 11.60 11.16 1.33
CA ASP A 176 12.99 11.56 1.59
C ASP A 176 13.53 10.93 2.88
N GLU A 177 12.71 10.85 3.93
CA GLU A 177 13.09 10.20 5.20
C GLU A 177 13.30 8.68 5.02
N VAL A 178 12.39 8.01 4.32
CA VAL A 178 12.53 6.57 4.03
C VAL A 178 13.77 6.31 3.18
N LEU A 179 14.03 7.14 2.17
CA LEU A 179 15.22 7.04 1.32
C LEU A 179 16.51 7.24 2.12
N ALA A 180 16.57 8.25 3.00
CA ALA A 180 17.71 8.44 3.88
C ALA A 180 17.97 7.21 4.77
N THR A 181 16.91 6.57 5.25
CA THR A 181 16.99 5.32 6.02
C THR A 181 17.53 4.17 5.16
N VAL A 182 17.10 4.03 3.91
CA VAL A 182 17.62 3.04 2.96
C VAL A 182 19.12 3.23 2.72
N GLU A 183 19.55 4.45 2.45
CA GLU A 183 20.98 4.78 2.22
C GLU A 183 21.83 4.43 3.45
N MET A 184 21.34 4.73 4.65
CA MET A 184 21.97 4.36 5.91
C MET A 184 22.09 2.84 6.09
N LEU A 185 21.02 2.10 5.81
CA LEU A 185 21.00 0.63 5.90
C LEU A 185 21.99 -0.01 4.92
N LEU A 186 22.04 0.47 3.68
CA LEU A 186 22.96 -0.02 2.65
C LEU A 186 24.42 0.30 2.99
N THR A 187 24.70 1.53 3.45
CA THR A 187 26.04 1.94 3.87
C THR A 187 26.55 1.09 5.03
N THR A 188 25.69 0.83 6.02
CA THR A 188 26.02 0.00 7.19
C THR A 188 26.27 -1.46 6.79
N ALA A 189 25.52 -1.97 5.81
CA ALA A 189 25.71 -3.31 5.28
C ALA A 189 26.96 -3.45 4.37
N GLY A 190 27.58 -2.34 3.95
CA GLY A 190 28.68 -2.32 2.97
C GLY A 190 28.21 -2.51 1.52
N GLY A 191 26.94 -2.20 1.22
CA GLY A 191 26.37 -2.18 -0.13
C GLY A 191 26.52 -0.82 -0.83
N ASP A 192 26.14 -0.77 -2.10
CA ASP A 192 26.03 0.49 -2.85
C ASP A 192 24.79 1.28 -2.39
N PRO A 193 24.94 2.52 -1.88
CA PRO A 193 23.82 3.33 -1.41
C PRO A 193 22.85 3.76 -2.53
N LYS A 194 23.22 3.64 -3.81
CA LYS A 194 22.38 4.05 -4.96
C LYS A 194 21.65 2.89 -5.65
N ARG A 195 21.62 1.72 -5.01
CA ARG A 195 21.04 0.49 -5.54
C ARG A 195 19.52 0.49 -5.61
#